data_AF-A0A7S0ESV0-F1
#
_entry.id   AF-A0A7S0ESV0-F1
#
_cell.length_a   1.000
_cell.length_b   1.000
_cell.length_c   1.000
_cell.angle_alpha   90.00
_cell.angle_beta   90.00
_cell.angle_gamma   90.00
#
_symmetry.space_group_name_H-M   'P 1'
#
loop_
_entity.id
_entity.type
_entity.pdbx_description
1 polymer ?
#
loop_
_entity_poly.entity_id
_entity_poly.type
_entity_poly.pdbx_seq_one_letter_code
_entity_poly.pdbx_strand_id
1 'polypeptide(L)'
;RARSCGRRALLAAGAFALMTPRLAFASVGAVPLRGRILYALQQAVVRNAGLAVALFFVSAVLTGGWIFFKVNPETGSLGEATYQAYSLLNDIPGADCSATPNALSRLLATSLHITGVFTFAVVLGIVSDGISTKIDSARLSNDRVLETRHTVLLNWGEYTRPVLRQLEAARREGRIKGPVVIIADRDKEEMDAMVRDELDKLQPRAKLSVTTRTGSPSELS
;
A
#
# COMPACT_ATOMS: atom_id res chain seq x y z
N ARG A 1 23.63 0.06 81.25
CA ARG A 1 22.81 0.70 82.31
C ARG A 1 21.55 1.27 81.65
N ALA A 2 20.38 0.72 82.00
CA ALA A 2 19.01 1.25 81.90
C ALA A 2 18.51 2.14 80.73
N ARG A 3 17.54 1.57 79.99
CA ARG A 3 16.12 1.98 79.77
C ARG A 3 15.73 3.27 79.02
N SER A 4 14.66 3.06 78.25
CA SER A 4 13.52 3.94 77.87
C SER A 4 13.60 4.51 76.44
N CYS A 5 12.74 4.07 75.51
CA CYS A 5 11.28 4.26 75.36
C CYS A 5 11.00 5.48 74.46
N GLY A 6 10.38 5.25 73.29
CA GLY A 6 9.67 6.31 72.57
C GLY A 6 9.79 6.30 71.04
N ARG A 7 8.78 5.71 70.39
CA ARG A 7 8.11 6.23 69.18
C ARG A 7 8.95 6.48 67.91
N ARG A 8 8.77 5.61 66.89
CA ARG A 8 8.02 5.90 65.65
C ARG A 8 8.31 4.87 64.54
N ALA A 9 7.26 4.60 63.77
CA ALA A 9 7.26 4.05 62.41
C ALA A 9 7.55 2.54 62.22
N LEU A 10 6.58 1.70 62.63
CA LEU A 10 6.21 0.56 61.80
C LEU A 10 5.45 1.11 60.58
N LEU A 11 6.02 1.01 59.39
CA LEU A 11 5.35 1.28 58.12
C LEU A 11 5.45 0.04 57.23
N ALA A 12 4.31 -0.62 57.12
CA ALA A 12 3.80 -1.30 55.93
C ALA A 12 4.70 -2.34 55.25
N ALA A 13 4.88 -3.51 55.88
CA ALA A 13 5.01 -4.79 55.17
C ALA A 13 3.59 -5.36 54.96
N GLY A 14 2.81 -4.70 54.11
CA GLY A 14 1.45 -5.10 53.77
C GLY A 14 1.43 -5.96 52.52
N ALA A 15 1.18 -7.26 52.73
CA ALA A 15 0.36 -8.12 51.86
C ALA A 15 0.44 -7.85 50.35
N PHE A 16 1.40 -8.50 49.69
CA PHE A 16 1.32 -8.73 48.24
C PHE A 16 1.67 -10.19 47.93
N ALA A 17 0.95 -11.10 48.57
CA ALA A 17 0.94 -12.51 48.23
C ALA A 17 -0.51 -12.91 47.97
N LEU A 18 -0.71 -13.58 46.82
CA LEU A 18 -1.88 -14.38 46.47
C LEU A 18 -3.17 -13.62 46.14
N MET A 19 -3.19 -12.98 44.97
CA MET A 19 -4.40 -12.95 44.16
C MET A 19 -4.03 -12.76 42.69
N THR A 20 -3.62 -13.85 42.04
CA THR A 20 -3.72 -13.94 40.57
C THR A 20 -5.20 -13.86 40.24
N PRO A 21 -5.71 -12.79 39.59
CA PRO A 21 -7.00 -12.91 38.94
C PRO A 21 -6.79 -13.96 37.86
N ARG A 22 -7.41 -15.13 38.02
CA ARG A 22 -7.73 -15.99 36.89
C ARG A 22 -8.45 -15.07 35.92
N LEU A 23 -7.74 -14.62 34.88
CA LEU A 23 -8.34 -14.09 33.66
C LEU A 23 -9.19 -15.23 33.15
N ALA A 24 -10.45 -15.24 33.59
CA ALA A 24 -11.50 -15.96 32.93
C ALA A 24 -11.49 -15.39 31.51
N PHE A 25 -10.81 -16.10 30.62
CA PHE A 25 -10.99 -16.02 29.20
C PHE A 25 -12.47 -16.37 28.98
N ALA A 26 -13.33 -15.37 29.17
CA ALA A 26 -14.73 -15.47 28.83
C ALA A 26 -14.72 -15.87 27.37
N SER A 27 -15.19 -17.09 27.13
CA SER A 27 -15.32 -17.68 25.80
C SER A 27 -15.82 -16.59 24.87
N VAL A 28 -14.95 -16.17 23.94
CA VAL A 28 -15.30 -15.23 22.87
C VAL A 28 -16.60 -15.75 22.30
N GLY A 29 -17.68 -15.00 22.58
CA GLY A 29 -19.04 -15.43 22.32
C GLY A 29 -19.12 -15.91 20.89
N ALA A 30 -19.70 -17.09 20.69
CA ALA A 30 -19.89 -17.67 19.37
C ALA A 30 -20.47 -16.59 18.46
N VAL A 31 -19.64 -16.07 17.56
CA VAL A 31 -20.06 -15.04 16.61
C VAL A 31 -21.25 -15.64 15.86
N PRO A 32 -22.43 -14.99 15.89
CA PRO A 32 -23.61 -15.53 15.22
C PRO A 32 -23.25 -15.87 13.78
N LEU A 33 -23.86 -16.92 13.21
CA LEU A 33 -23.53 -17.40 11.87
C LEU A 33 -23.54 -16.26 10.83
N ARG A 34 -24.46 -15.31 11.00
CA ARG A 34 -24.55 -14.06 10.23
C ARG A 34 -23.31 -13.18 10.37
N GLY A 35 -22.76 -13.03 11.58
CA GLY A 35 -21.53 -12.28 11.83
C GLY A 35 -20.31 -12.90 11.17
N ARG A 36 -20.19 -14.24 11.14
CA ARG A 36 -19.11 -14.91 10.41
C ARG A 36 -19.23 -14.76 8.91
N ILE A 37 -20.45 -14.82 8.37
CA ILE A 37 -20.71 -14.61 6.94
C ILE A 37 -20.44 -13.16 6.55
N LEU A 38 -20.95 -12.18 7.31
CA LEU A 38 -20.67 -10.76 7.10
C LEU A 38 -19.18 -10.45 7.19
N TYR A 39 -18.48 -11.01 8.19
CA TYR A 39 -17.05 -10.85 8.34
C TYR A 39 -16.26 -11.50 7.19
N ALA A 40 -16.62 -12.73 6.78
CA ALA A 40 -15.98 -13.40 5.66
C ALA A 40 -16.23 -12.68 4.33
N LEU A 41 -17.43 -12.12 4.14
CA LEU A 41 -17.80 -11.35 2.95
C LEU A 41 -17.07 -10.00 2.95
N GLN A 42 -16.99 -9.33 4.10
CA GLN A 42 -16.21 -8.10 4.26
C GLN A 42 -14.71 -8.34 4.04
N GLN A 43 -14.16 -9.44 4.56
CA GLN A 43 -12.76 -9.79 4.39
C GLN A 43 -12.45 -10.28 2.96
N ALA A 44 -13.41 -10.91 2.27
CA ALA A 44 -13.29 -11.25 0.84
C ALA A 44 -13.37 -10.00 -0.06
N VAL A 45 -14.25 -9.05 0.27
CA VAL A 45 -14.39 -7.75 -0.41
C VAL A 45 -13.13 -6.91 -0.23
N VAL A 46 -12.55 -6.87 0.96
CA VAL A 46 -11.32 -6.10 1.23
C VAL A 46 -10.08 -6.78 0.64
N ARG A 47 -9.99 -8.12 0.70
CA ARG A 47 -8.87 -8.87 0.09
C ARG A 47 -8.86 -8.76 -1.43
N ASN A 48 -10.04 -8.63 -2.04
CA ASN A 48 -10.22 -8.47 -3.48
C ASN A 48 -11.09 -7.23 -3.77
N ALA A 49 -10.63 -6.03 -3.41
CA ALA A 49 -11.37 -4.79 -3.63
C ALA A 49 -11.85 -4.65 -5.09
N GLY A 50 -11.04 -5.10 -6.05
CA GLY A 50 -11.44 -5.16 -7.46
C GLY A 50 -12.63 -6.09 -7.75
N LEU A 51 -12.76 -7.22 -7.04
CA LEU A 51 -13.90 -8.13 -7.19
C LEU A 51 -15.19 -7.54 -6.64
N ALA A 52 -15.13 -6.82 -5.52
CA ALA A 52 -16.28 -6.11 -4.96
C ALA A 52 -16.79 -5.02 -5.92
N VAL A 53 -15.87 -4.24 -6.50
CA VAL A 53 -16.19 -3.22 -7.50
C VAL A 53 -16.78 -3.85 -8.76
N ALA A 54 -16.22 -4.98 -9.23
CA ALA A 54 -16.76 -5.72 -10.37
C ALA A 54 -18.18 -6.26 -10.11
N LEU A 55 -18.43 -6.84 -8.92
CA LEU A 55 -19.77 -7.31 -8.55
C LEU A 55 -20.77 -6.16 -8.46
N PHE A 56 -20.36 -5.01 -7.89
CA PHE A 56 -21.18 -3.81 -7.85
C PHE A 56 -21.54 -3.34 -9.27
N PHE A 57 -20.54 -3.23 -10.15
CA PHE A 57 -20.75 -2.83 -11.55
C PHE A 57 -21.71 -3.76 -12.29
N VAL A 58 -21.50 -5.08 -12.20
CA VAL A 58 -22.39 -6.08 -12.83
C VAL A 58 -23.80 -5.97 -12.26
N SER A 59 -23.95 -5.82 -10.94
CA SER A 59 -25.26 -5.66 -10.31
C SER A 59 -25.97 -4.37 -10.73
N ALA A 60 -25.24 -3.27 -10.91
CA ALA A 60 -25.77 -1.98 -11.36
C ALA A 60 -26.26 -2.07 -12.81
N VAL A 61 -25.51 -2.73 -13.70
CA VAL A 61 -25.92 -2.93 -15.11
C VAL A 61 -27.16 -3.81 -15.21
N LEU A 62 -27.21 -4.94 -14.49
CA LEU A 62 -28.36 -5.85 -14.52
C LEU A 62 -29.61 -5.21 -13.93
N THR A 63 -29.47 -4.51 -12.80
CA THR A 63 -30.60 -3.81 -12.16
C THR A 63 -31.07 -2.65 -13.02
N GLY A 64 -30.14 -1.87 -13.58
CA GLY A 64 -30.43 -0.79 -14.53
C GLY A 64 -31.18 -1.30 -15.77
N GLY A 65 -30.71 -2.39 -16.38
CA GLY A 65 -31.36 -3.02 -17.53
C GLY A 65 -32.77 -3.53 -17.22
N TRP A 66 -32.95 -4.14 -16.04
CA TRP A 66 -34.26 -4.62 -15.59
C TRP A 66 -35.26 -3.47 -15.36
N ILE A 67 -34.81 -2.39 -14.71
CA ILE A 67 -35.64 -1.19 -14.51
C ILE A 67 -35.95 -0.54 -15.87
N PHE A 68 -34.96 -0.43 -16.75
CA PHE A 68 -35.15 0.18 -18.07
C PHE A 68 -36.16 -0.58 -18.94
N PHE A 69 -36.13 -1.92 -18.90
CA PHE A 69 -37.13 -2.79 -19.54
C PHE A 69 -38.54 -2.58 -18.99
N LYS A 70 -38.68 -2.35 -17.67
CA LYS A 70 -39.98 -2.05 -17.05
C LYS A 70 -40.53 -0.68 -17.43
N VAL A 71 -39.67 0.30 -17.64
CA VAL A 71 -40.06 1.68 -17.96
C VAL A 71 -40.32 1.85 -19.46
N ASN A 72 -39.63 1.11 -20.31
CA ASN A 72 -39.76 1.20 -21.77
C ASN A 72 -40.08 -0.20 -22.35
N PRO A 73 -41.36 -0.62 -22.32
CA PRO A 73 -41.76 -1.94 -22.84
C PRO A 73 -41.58 -2.09 -24.36
N GLU A 74 -41.30 -1.00 -25.08
CA GLU A 74 -41.00 -0.99 -26.52
C GLU A 74 -39.57 -1.43 -26.84
N THR A 75 -38.69 -1.49 -25.83
CA THR A 75 -37.31 -1.99 -25.96
C THR A 75 -37.35 -3.51 -26.00
N GLY A 76 -37.50 -4.06 -27.21
CA GLY A 76 -37.84 -5.46 -27.56
C GLY A 76 -37.37 -6.58 -26.63
N SER A 77 -36.11 -6.59 -26.19
CA SER A 77 -35.54 -7.68 -25.36
C SER A 77 -34.82 -7.21 -24.09
N LEU A 78 -34.80 -8.07 -23.05
CA LEU A 78 -34.00 -7.85 -21.84
C LEU A 78 -32.50 -7.66 -22.14
N GLY A 79 -31.99 -8.31 -23.20
CA GLY A 79 -30.61 -8.17 -23.64
C GLY A 79 -30.30 -6.76 -24.15
N GLU A 80 -31.17 -6.20 -24.99
CA GLU A 80 -31.04 -4.84 -25.51
C GLU A 80 -31.19 -3.79 -24.40
N ALA A 81 -32.14 -3.95 -23.48
CA ALA A 81 -32.30 -3.05 -22.34
C ALA A 81 -31.08 -3.08 -21.41
N THR A 82 -30.48 -4.26 -21.19
CA THR A 82 -29.24 -4.40 -20.40
C THR A 82 -28.04 -3.80 -21.13
N TYR A 83 -27.94 -3.99 -22.45
CA TYR A 83 -26.91 -3.38 -23.27
C TYR A 83 -27.04 -1.84 -23.29
N GLN A 84 -28.26 -1.32 -23.32
CA GLN A 84 -28.52 0.12 -23.24
C GLN A 84 -28.17 0.69 -21.87
N ALA A 85 -28.48 -0.01 -20.78
CA ALA A 85 -28.05 0.38 -19.43
C ALA A 85 -26.51 0.36 -19.29
N TYR A 86 -25.84 -0.64 -19.84
CA TYR A 86 -24.38 -0.70 -19.92
C TYR A 86 -23.79 0.47 -20.73
N SER A 87 -24.42 0.80 -21.86
CA SER A 87 -23.97 1.87 -22.75
C SER A 87 -24.11 3.26 -22.10
N LEU A 88 -25.23 3.51 -21.41
CA LEU A 88 -25.46 4.75 -20.66
C LEU A 88 -24.52 4.87 -19.46
N LEU A 89 -24.20 3.76 -18.80
CA LEU A 89 -23.29 3.73 -17.66
C LEU A 89 -21.85 4.07 -18.07
N ASN A 90 -21.42 3.67 -19.28
CA ASN A 90 -20.06 3.88 -19.78
C ASN A 90 -19.93 5.05 -20.78
N ASP A 91 -21.01 5.78 -21.03
CA ASP A 91 -21.07 6.89 -22.00
C ASP A 91 -20.54 6.46 -23.40
N ILE A 92 -21.02 5.30 -23.86
CA ILE A 92 -20.64 4.77 -25.19
C ILE A 92 -21.19 5.72 -26.26
N PRO A 93 -20.38 6.08 -27.28
CA PRO A 93 -20.82 6.99 -28.34
C PRO A 93 -22.12 6.51 -28.98
N GLY A 94 -23.16 7.34 -28.92
CA GLY A 94 -24.52 7.03 -29.37
C GLY A 94 -25.52 6.72 -28.26
N ALA A 95 -25.09 6.61 -27.00
CA ALA A 95 -25.97 6.43 -25.84
C ALA A 95 -26.14 7.73 -25.05
N ASP A 96 -27.01 8.62 -25.54
CA ASP A 96 -27.29 9.90 -24.87
C ASP A 96 -28.36 9.76 -23.79
N CYS A 97 -28.05 10.19 -22.57
CA CYS A 97 -28.98 10.24 -21.44
C CYS A 97 -30.19 11.16 -21.72
N SER A 98 -29.97 12.20 -22.53
CA SER A 98 -30.95 13.24 -22.89
C SER A 98 -31.90 12.81 -24.01
N ALA A 99 -31.52 11.81 -24.82
CA ALA A 99 -32.31 11.31 -25.94
C ALA A 99 -33.49 10.41 -25.51
N THR A 100 -33.63 10.11 -24.21
CA THR A 100 -34.73 9.28 -23.71
C THR A 100 -36.04 10.08 -23.62
N PRO A 101 -37.18 9.51 -24.07
CA PRO A 101 -38.45 10.23 -24.17
C PRO A 101 -39.12 10.45 -22.80
N ASN A 102 -38.93 9.53 -21.85
CA ASN A 102 -39.59 9.54 -20.55
C ASN A 102 -38.75 10.25 -19.48
N ALA A 103 -39.37 11.11 -18.66
CA ALA A 103 -38.69 11.80 -17.55
C ALA A 103 -38.06 10.81 -16.54
N LEU A 104 -38.74 9.69 -16.28
CA LEU A 104 -38.21 8.60 -15.44
C LEU A 104 -36.99 7.93 -16.08
N SER A 105 -37.02 7.66 -17.39
CA SER A 105 -35.86 7.12 -18.13
C SER A 105 -34.67 8.07 -18.09
N ARG A 106 -34.90 9.40 -18.15
CA ARG A 106 -33.83 10.40 -18.01
C ARG A 106 -33.19 10.37 -16.63
N LEU A 107 -33.99 10.35 -15.56
CA LEU A 107 -33.47 10.24 -14.20
C LEU A 107 -32.67 8.95 -13.99
N LEU A 108 -33.17 7.84 -14.53
CA LEU A 108 -32.47 6.55 -14.50
C LEU A 108 -31.15 6.60 -15.28
N ALA A 109 -31.16 7.13 -16.50
CA ALA A 109 -29.96 7.28 -17.33
C ALA A 109 -28.90 8.14 -16.64
N THR A 110 -29.28 9.30 -16.09
CA THR A 110 -28.37 10.15 -15.34
C THR A 110 -27.83 9.45 -14.08
N SER A 111 -28.65 8.71 -13.35
CA SER A 111 -28.20 7.96 -12.18
C SER A 111 -27.21 6.83 -12.53
N LEU A 112 -27.44 6.15 -13.66
CA LEU A 112 -26.54 5.12 -14.19
C LEU A 112 -25.20 5.72 -14.60
N HIS A 113 -25.22 6.86 -15.28
CA HIS A 113 -24.01 7.58 -15.68
C HIS A 113 -23.19 8.02 -14.46
N ILE A 114 -23.82 8.64 -13.45
CA ILE A 114 -23.14 9.02 -12.19
C ILE A 114 -22.53 7.79 -11.51
N THR A 115 -23.27 6.67 -11.48
CA THR A 115 -22.78 5.41 -10.91
C THR A 115 -21.58 4.87 -11.68
N GLY A 116 -21.58 4.97 -13.01
CA GLY A 116 -20.47 4.58 -13.87
C GLY A 116 -19.22 5.39 -13.63
N VAL A 117 -19.33 6.73 -13.63
CA VAL A 117 -18.23 7.65 -13.34
C VAL A 117 -17.64 7.39 -11.94
N PHE A 118 -18.51 7.20 -10.94
CA PHE A 118 -18.07 6.86 -9.58
C PHE A 118 -17.30 5.54 -9.54
N THR A 119 -17.83 4.51 -10.21
CA THR A 119 -17.17 3.19 -10.26
C THR A 119 -15.80 3.29 -10.94
N PHE A 120 -15.72 4.05 -12.04
CA PHE A 120 -14.47 4.29 -12.74
C PHE A 120 -13.43 5.00 -11.85
N ALA A 121 -13.84 6.00 -11.08
CA ALA A 121 -12.96 6.70 -10.14
C ALA A 121 -12.38 5.75 -9.07
N VAL A 122 -13.21 4.85 -8.52
CA VAL A 122 -12.75 3.84 -7.54
C VAL A 122 -11.77 2.86 -8.18
N VAL A 123 -12.08 2.34 -9.37
CA VAL A 123 -11.16 1.45 -10.11
C VAL A 123 -9.82 2.15 -10.35
N LEU A 124 -9.85 3.41 -10.80
CA LEU A 124 -8.64 4.18 -11.04
C LEU A 124 -7.82 4.39 -9.74
N GLY A 125 -8.48 4.61 -8.61
CA GLY A 125 -7.82 4.70 -7.30
C GLY A 125 -7.09 3.41 -6.94
N ILE A 126 -7.75 2.25 -7.06
CA ILE A 126 -7.16 0.94 -6.76
C ILE A 126 -5.99 0.64 -7.72
N VAL A 127 -6.17 0.92 -9.01
CA VAL A 127 -5.13 0.68 -10.03
C VAL A 127 -3.92 1.60 -9.79
N SER A 128 -4.16 2.87 -9.48
CA SER A 128 -3.10 3.84 -9.18
C SER A 128 -2.27 3.43 -7.97
N ASP A 129 -2.92 2.96 -6.91
CA ASP A 129 -2.24 2.44 -5.71
C ASP A 129 -1.43 1.17 -6.02
N GLY A 130 -2.03 0.24 -6.79
CA GLY A 130 -1.34 -0.96 -7.27
C GLY A 130 -0.12 -0.65 -8.15
N ILE A 131 -0.20 0.38 -8.99
CA ILE A 131 0.92 0.83 -9.81
C ILE A 131 1.98 1.52 -8.95
N SER A 132 1.57 2.41 -8.03
CA SER A 132 2.48 3.14 -7.15
C SER A 132 3.29 2.18 -6.30
N THR A 133 2.64 1.22 -5.65
CA THR A 133 3.34 0.17 -4.86
C THR A 133 4.32 -0.66 -5.69
N LYS A 134 3.97 -0.99 -6.95
CA LYS A 134 4.88 -1.68 -7.86
C LYS A 134 6.06 -0.81 -8.28
N ILE A 135 5.81 0.45 -8.61
CA ILE A 135 6.84 1.44 -8.92
C ILE A 135 7.75 1.63 -7.72
N ASP A 136 7.22 1.78 -6.51
CA ASP A 136 7.99 1.95 -5.28
C ASP A 136 8.84 0.71 -4.99
N SER A 137 8.28 -0.51 -5.16
CA SER A 137 9.04 -1.74 -5.03
C SER A 137 10.18 -1.86 -6.06
N ALA A 138 9.96 -1.35 -7.28
CA ALA A 138 10.98 -1.30 -8.33
C ALA A 138 12.04 -0.22 -8.04
N ARG A 139 11.63 0.94 -7.50
CA ARG A 139 12.53 2.02 -7.05
C ARG A 139 13.46 1.53 -5.95
N LEU A 140 12.92 0.75 -5.01
CA LEU A 140 13.68 0.12 -3.92
C LEU A 140 14.64 -0.98 -4.40
N SER A 141 14.58 -1.39 -5.68
CA SER A 141 15.57 -2.24 -6.36
C SER A 141 16.02 -3.42 -5.49
N ASN A 142 15.15 -4.44 -5.38
CA ASN A 142 15.50 -5.69 -4.72
C ASN A 142 16.14 -6.73 -5.67
N ASP A 143 16.49 -6.33 -6.89
CA ASP A 143 17.10 -7.24 -7.86
C ASP A 143 18.56 -7.56 -7.52
N ARG A 144 18.92 -8.84 -7.67
CA ARG A 144 20.26 -9.40 -7.43
C ARG A 144 21.31 -8.61 -8.21
N VAL A 145 22.33 -8.10 -7.52
CA VAL A 145 23.45 -7.39 -8.14
C VAL A 145 24.27 -8.37 -8.99
N LEU A 146 24.19 -8.23 -10.31
CA LEU A 146 24.92 -9.03 -11.29
C LEU A 146 26.28 -8.41 -11.66
N GLU A 147 26.95 -7.76 -10.70
CA GLU A 147 28.24 -7.11 -10.93
C GLU A 147 29.39 -8.00 -10.46
N THR A 148 30.36 -8.27 -11.32
CA THR A 148 31.57 -9.03 -10.96
C THR A 148 32.68 -8.11 -10.44
N ARG A 149 33.36 -8.48 -9.34
CA ARG A 149 34.46 -7.72 -8.69
C ARG A 149 34.03 -6.34 -8.15
N HIS A 150 32.89 -6.27 -7.47
CA HIS A 150 32.42 -5.05 -6.82
C HIS A 150 32.93 -4.95 -5.37
N THR A 151 33.06 -3.72 -4.87
CA THR A 151 33.38 -3.46 -3.46
C THR A 151 32.09 -3.18 -2.71
N VAL A 152 31.81 -3.92 -1.64
CA VAL A 152 30.63 -3.68 -0.80
C VAL A 152 31.02 -2.83 0.41
N LEU A 153 30.36 -1.69 0.57
CA LEU A 153 30.41 -0.87 1.77
C LEU A 153 29.17 -1.18 2.62
N LEU A 154 29.39 -1.84 3.75
CA LEU A 154 28.33 -2.15 4.71
C LEU A 154 28.18 -1.00 5.71
N ASN A 155 26.94 -0.67 6.04
CA ASN A 155 26.53 0.37 6.97
C ASN A 155 26.72 1.80 6.44
N TRP A 156 25.92 2.73 6.98
CA TRP A 156 25.95 4.15 6.64
C TRP A 156 26.22 4.99 7.88
N GLY A 157 27.17 5.91 7.80
CA GLY A 157 27.51 6.79 8.92
C GLY A 157 28.36 7.98 8.50
N GLU A 158 28.87 8.71 9.49
CA GLU A 158 29.67 9.92 9.28
C GLU A 158 30.93 9.70 8.43
N TYR A 159 31.47 8.48 8.46
CA TYR A 159 32.66 8.09 7.69
C TYR A 159 32.37 7.68 6.24
N THR A 160 31.10 7.47 5.87
CA THR A 160 30.74 7.03 4.51
C THR A 160 31.16 8.07 3.46
N ARG A 161 30.96 9.37 3.74
CA ARG A 161 31.35 10.45 2.82
C ARG A 161 32.88 10.52 2.61
N PRO A 162 33.73 10.57 3.65
CA PRO A 162 35.18 10.45 3.48
C PRO A 162 35.64 9.20 2.72
N VAL A 163 35.05 8.04 3.02
CA VAL A 163 35.40 6.78 2.35
C VAL A 163 35.06 6.83 0.87
N LEU A 164 33.92 7.42 0.48
CA LEU A 164 33.55 7.60 -0.93
C LEU A 164 34.57 8.45 -1.69
N ARG A 165 35.07 9.54 -1.07
CA ARG A 165 36.13 10.39 -1.66
C ARG A 165 37.43 9.62 -1.85
N GLN A 166 37.80 8.77 -0.90
CA GLN A 166 38.98 7.92 -1.01
C GLN A 166 38.82 6.84 -2.09
N LEU A 167 37.63 6.23 -2.20
CA LEU A 167 37.32 5.25 -3.24
C LEU A 167 37.35 5.87 -4.64
N GLU A 168 36.87 7.10 -4.78
CA GLU A 168 36.96 7.86 -6.02
C GLU A 168 38.43 8.14 -6.39
N ALA A 169 39.25 8.61 -5.44
CA ALA A 169 40.68 8.84 -5.65
C ALA A 169 41.42 7.54 -6.03
N ALA A 170 41.13 6.43 -5.35
CA ALA A 170 41.71 5.12 -5.64
C ALA A 170 41.28 4.59 -7.03
N ARG A 171 40.05 4.88 -7.46
CA ARG A 171 39.59 4.55 -8.81
C ARG A 171 40.28 5.40 -9.87
N ARG A 172 40.53 6.68 -9.60
CA ARG A 172 41.30 7.56 -10.49
C ARG A 172 42.74 7.10 -10.68
N GLU A 173 43.36 6.57 -9.63
CA GLU A 173 44.70 5.98 -9.66
C GLU A 173 44.73 4.55 -10.26
N GLY A 174 43.58 4.01 -10.66
CA GLY A 174 43.48 2.69 -11.28
C GLY A 174 43.62 1.50 -10.31
N ARG A 175 43.61 1.75 -8.99
CA ARG A 175 43.70 0.71 -7.96
C ARG A 175 42.41 -0.10 -7.83
N ILE A 176 41.26 0.52 -8.12
CA ILE A 176 39.93 -0.09 -8.08
C ILE A 176 39.33 -0.05 -9.48
N LYS A 177 38.89 -1.21 -9.99
CA LYS A 177 38.22 -1.33 -11.31
C LYS A 177 36.72 -1.62 -11.20
N GLY A 178 36.23 -1.97 -10.02
CA GLY A 178 34.85 -2.38 -9.78
C GLY A 178 33.91 -1.22 -9.43
N PRO A 179 32.59 -1.43 -9.59
CA PRO A 179 31.56 -0.60 -8.97
C PRO A 179 31.53 -0.77 -7.45
N VAL A 180 30.99 0.22 -6.74
CA VAL A 180 30.84 0.21 -5.29
C VAL A 180 29.37 0.06 -4.95
N VAL A 181 29.04 -0.92 -4.13
CA VAL A 181 27.68 -1.16 -3.65
C VAL A 181 27.61 -0.79 -2.18
N ILE A 182 26.71 0.10 -1.80
CA ILE A 182 26.50 0.50 -0.40
C ILE A 182 25.23 -0.17 0.11
N ILE A 183 25.30 -0.89 1.23
CA ILE A 183 24.15 -1.53 1.88
C ILE A 183 24.01 -0.94 3.28
N ALA A 184 22.86 -0.36 3.60
CA ALA A 184 22.58 0.17 4.93
C ALA A 184 21.08 0.12 5.28
N ASP A 185 20.77 0.25 6.57
CA ASP A 185 19.40 0.37 7.09
C ASP A 185 18.88 1.81 6.96
N ARG A 186 18.84 2.30 5.72
CA ARG A 186 18.35 3.64 5.34
C ARG A 186 17.62 3.57 4.01
N ASP A 187 16.74 4.54 3.77
CA ASP A 187 16.01 4.64 2.50
C ASP A 187 16.96 4.89 1.34
N LYS A 188 16.84 4.07 0.30
CA LYS A 188 17.65 4.14 -0.91
C LYS A 188 17.63 5.53 -1.56
N GLU A 189 16.47 6.19 -1.58
CA GLU A 189 16.31 7.52 -2.20
C GLU A 189 17.13 8.59 -1.48
N GLU A 190 17.16 8.57 -0.14
CA GLU A 190 17.96 9.50 0.68
C GLU A 190 19.45 9.24 0.45
N MET A 191 19.87 7.97 0.48
CA MET A 191 21.27 7.59 0.24
C MET A 191 21.74 7.98 -1.17
N ASP A 192 20.94 7.70 -2.21
CA ASP A 192 21.27 8.06 -3.59
C ASP A 192 21.35 9.57 -3.79
N ALA A 193 20.53 10.36 -3.08
CA ALA A 193 20.63 11.82 -3.10
C ALA A 193 21.92 12.31 -2.44
N MET A 194 22.29 11.78 -1.26
CA MET A 194 23.52 12.14 -0.56
C MET A 194 24.77 11.73 -1.33
N VAL A 195 24.78 10.54 -1.93
CA VAL A 195 25.89 10.06 -2.77
C VAL A 195 26.04 10.95 -4.00
N ARG A 196 24.94 11.31 -4.67
CA ARG A 196 24.98 12.22 -5.83
C ARG A 196 25.52 13.59 -5.44
N ASP A 197 25.03 14.19 -4.36
CA ASP A 197 25.52 15.48 -3.86
C ASP A 197 27.03 15.45 -3.56
N GLU A 198 27.52 14.38 -2.93
CA GLU A 198 28.95 14.24 -2.67
C GLU A 198 29.77 14.02 -3.96
N LEU A 199 29.27 13.25 -4.93
CA LEU A 199 29.94 13.05 -6.22
C LEU A 199 29.93 14.34 -7.06
N ASP A 200 28.88 15.13 -6.99
CA ASP A 200 28.74 16.41 -7.71
C ASP A 200 29.71 17.46 -7.16
N LYS A 201 29.96 17.50 -5.84
CA LYS A 201 31.00 18.35 -5.24
C LYS A 201 32.42 18.00 -5.71
N LEU A 202 32.64 16.78 -6.22
CA LEU A 202 33.94 16.30 -6.70
C LEU A 202 34.12 16.53 -8.22
N GLN A 203 33.12 17.09 -8.91
CA GLN A 203 33.15 17.28 -10.37
C GLN A 203 34.18 18.31 -10.85
N PRO A 204 34.82 18.04 -12.02
CA PRO A 204 34.24 17.39 -13.22
C PRO A 204 34.80 15.99 -13.61
N ARG A 205 35.31 15.16 -12.66
CA ARG A 205 35.96 13.87 -13.00
C ARG A 205 35.49 12.63 -12.22
N ALA A 206 34.37 12.69 -11.51
CA ALA A 206 33.83 11.53 -10.80
C ALA A 206 33.49 10.40 -11.79
N LYS A 207 34.28 9.31 -11.73
CA LYS A 207 34.13 8.10 -12.57
C LYS A 207 33.65 6.89 -11.77
N LEU A 208 33.32 7.11 -10.49
CA LEU A 208 32.87 6.08 -9.56
C LEU A 208 31.40 5.78 -9.82
N SER A 209 31.11 4.54 -10.21
CA SER A 209 29.74 4.02 -10.24
C SER A 209 29.42 3.48 -8.85
N VAL A 210 28.43 4.10 -8.21
CA VAL A 210 27.94 3.76 -6.87
C VAL A 210 26.49 3.34 -6.98
N THR A 211 26.16 2.18 -6.41
CA THR A 211 24.78 1.68 -6.30
C THR A 211 24.43 1.53 -4.83
N THR A 212 23.37 2.17 -4.34
CA THR A 212 22.91 1.99 -2.95
C THR A 212 21.77 0.99 -2.86
N ARG A 213 21.66 0.31 -1.70
CA ARG A 213 20.63 -0.67 -1.38
C ARG A 213 20.25 -0.54 0.09
N THR A 214 18.97 -0.73 0.38
CA THR A 214 18.45 -0.82 1.74
C THR A 214 18.52 -2.28 2.22
N GLY A 215 19.09 -2.50 3.39
CA GLY A 215 19.18 -3.83 3.99
C GLY A 215 20.02 -3.85 5.25
N SER A 216 19.65 -4.73 6.19
CA SER A 216 20.42 -4.91 7.41
C SER A 216 21.59 -5.88 7.16
N PRO A 217 22.84 -5.46 7.41
CA PRO A 217 24.02 -6.29 7.16
C PRO A 217 24.06 -7.57 8.03
N SER A 218 23.25 -7.63 9.11
CA SER A 218 23.13 -8.80 9.99
C SER A 218 22.26 -9.92 9.45
N GLU A 219 21.49 -9.70 8.38
CA GLU A 219 20.66 -10.74 7.74
C GLU A 219 21.42 -11.57 6.69
N LEU A 220 22.73 -11.31 6.52
CA LEU A 220 23.60 -11.98 5.55
C LEU A 220 24.32 -13.24 6.11
N SER A 221 23.95 -13.74 7.30
CA SER A 221 24.51 -14.95 7.91
C SER A 221 23.75 -16.23 7.53
#